data_AF-A0A6L7CUQ9-F1
#
_entry.id   AF-A0A6L7CUQ9-F1
#
_cell.length_a   1.000
_cell.length_b   1.000
_cell.length_c   1.000
_cell.angle_alpha   90.00
_cell.angle_beta   90.00
_cell.angle_gamma   90.00
#
_symmetry.space_group_name_H-M   'P 1'
#
loop_
_entity.id
_entity.type
_entity.pdbx_description
1 polymer ?
#
loop_
_entity_poly.entity_id
_entity_poly.type
_entity_poly.pdbx_seq_one_letter_code
_entity_poly.pdbx_strand_id
1 'polypeptide(L)'
;MTQANLSETLFKPRFKHPETSTLVRRFNHGAQPPVQSALDGKTIPHWYRMINRLMWIWRGIDPREILDVQARIVMSDAERTDDDLYDTVIGYRGGNWIYEWATQAMVWQQKACAEEDPQLSGRHWLHAATLYNIAAYPHLKGDDLAEQAQALSNRAYEEAAQRLPGTMRQMEFTVPGGAPITGFLHMPKGDGPFPTVLMCG
;
A
#
# COMPACT_ATOMS: atom_id res chain seq x y z
N MET A 1 -21.57 -32.03 3.87
CA MET A 1 -20.76 -31.16 2.99
C MET A 1 -21.70 -30.61 1.92
N THR A 2 -22.03 -29.32 1.98
CA THR A 2 -22.90 -28.67 1.00
C THR A 2 -22.17 -28.56 -0.34
N GLN A 3 -22.78 -29.13 -1.38
CA GLN A 3 -22.24 -29.18 -2.74
C GLN A 3 -22.23 -27.75 -3.30
N ALA A 4 -21.06 -27.25 -3.73
CA ALA A 4 -20.93 -25.90 -4.25
C ALA A 4 -21.81 -25.71 -5.50
N ASN A 5 -22.62 -24.65 -5.51
CA ASN A 5 -23.54 -24.36 -6.59
C ASN A 5 -22.75 -23.93 -7.84
N LEU A 6 -22.80 -24.75 -8.90
CA LEU A 6 -22.06 -24.50 -10.15
C LEU A 6 -22.43 -23.16 -10.79
N SER A 7 -23.68 -22.73 -10.66
CA SER A 7 -24.14 -21.44 -11.21
C SER A 7 -23.47 -20.26 -10.49
N GLU A 8 -23.30 -20.32 -9.17
CA GLU A 8 -22.57 -19.28 -8.42
C GLU A 8 -21.09 -19.20 -8.82
N THR A 9 -20.51 -20.34 -9.21
CA THR A 9 -19.11 -20.40 -9.64
C THR A 9 -18.92 -19.88 -11.07
N LEU A 10 -19.85 -20.21 -11.97
CA LEU A 10 -19.80 -19.83 -13.39
C LEU A 10 -20.14 -18.35 -13.64
N PHE A 11 -21.06 -17.79 -12.86
CA PHE A 11 -21.52 -16.40 -13.01
C PHE A 11 -20.87 -15.41 -12.03
N LYS A 12 -19.89 -15.85 -11.23
CA LYS A 12 -19.14 -14.93 -10.37
C LYS A 12 -18.41 -13.91 -11.26
N PRO A 13 -18.64 -12.60 -11.10
CA PRO A 13 -17.95 -11.59 -11.89
C PRO A 13 -16.44 -11.76 -11.75
N ARG A 14 -15.79 -12.17 -12.84
CA ARG A 14 -14.33 -12.22 -12.91
C ARG A 14 -13.85 -10.87 -13.39
N PHE A 15 -13.56 -9.98 -12.45
CA PHE A 15 -12.89 -8.73 -12.76
C PHE A 15 -11.47 -9.06 -13.24
N LYS A 16 -11.22 -8.83 -14.54
CA LYS A 16 -9.86 -8.80 -15.07
C LYS A 16 -9.32 -7.39 -14.83
N HIS A 17 -8.72 -7.19 -13.67
CA HIS A 17 -7.92 -5.99 -13.44
C HIS A 17 -6.63 -6.12 -14.25
N PRO A 18 -6.26 -5.13 -15.08
CA PRO A 18 -4.95 -5.10 -15.71
C PRO A 18 -3.87 -5.10 -14.62
N GLU A 19 -2.78 -5.82 -14.86
CA GLU A 19 -1.65 -5.82 -13.92
C GLU A 19 -0.87 -4.50 -14.04
N THR A 20 -0.37 -3.99 -12.91
CA THR A 20 0.19 -2.64 -12.77
C THR A 20 1.23 -2.27 -13.82
N SER A 21 2.12 -3.19 -14.20
CA SER A 21 3.18 -2.91 -15.18
C SER A 21 2.65 -2.63 -16.60
N THR A 22 1.42 -3.06 -16.90
CA THR A 22 0.77 -2.86 -18.20
C THR A 22 0.08 -1.50 -18.37
N LEU A 23 -0.12 -0.77 -17.27
CA LEU A 23 -0.96 0.43 -17.26
C LEU A 23 -0.32 1.62 -17.97
N VAL A 24 1.01 1.71 -17.95
CA VAL A 24 1.76 2.80 -18.59
C VAL A 24 2.42 2.28 -19.86
N ARG A 25 1.91 2.69 -21.02
CA ARG A 25 2.54 2.37 -22.31
C ARG A 25 3.84 3.16 -22.48
N ARG A 26 4.98 2.47 -22.45
CA ARG A 26 6.28 3.08 -22.77
C ARG A 26 6.57 2.91 -24.26
N PHE A 27 6.70 4.02 -24.99
CA PHE A 27 7.05 3.99 -26.42
C PHE A 27 8.53 3.68 -26.68
N ASN A 28 9.40 3.77 -25.67
CA ASN A 28 10.82 3.40 -25.75
C ASN A 28 11.17 2.44 -24.62
N HIS A 29 11.68 1.26 -24.97
CA HIS A 29 12.14 0.21 -24.05
C HIS A 29 13.66 0.25 -23.82
N GLY A 30 14.32 1.35 -24.21
CA GLY A 30 15.76 1.50 -24.00
C GLY A 30 16.13 1.28 -22.53
N ALA A 31 17.25 0.60 -22.29
CA ALA A 31 17.74 0.30 -20.95
C ALA A 31 17.83 1.59 -20.12
N GLN A 32 16.95 1.72 -19.14
CA GLN A 32 17.01 2.84 -18.21
C GLN A 32 18.25 2.64 -17.33
N PRO A 33 19.06 3.68 -17.10
CA PRO A 33 20.17 3.58 -16.17
C PRO A 33 19.64 3.16 -14.79
N PRO A 34 20.32 2.24 -14.09
CA PRO A 34 19.88 1.80 -12.77
C PRO A 34 19.85 3.00 -11.83
N VAL A 35 18.72 3.17 -11.14
CA VAL A 35 18.54 4.23 -10.15
C VAL A 35 18.97 3.69 -8.79
N GLN A 36 19.69 4.51 -8.03
CA GLN A 36 20.05 4.24 -6.65
C GLN A 36 19.90 5.50 -5.81
N SER A 37 18.81 5.58 -5.04
CA SER A 37 18.58 6.59 -4.02
C SER A 37 18.32 5.91 -2.67
N ALA A 38 18.90 6.42 -1.59
CA ALA A 38 18.69 5.89 -0.26
C ALA A 38 17.24 6.05 0.20
N LEU A 39 16.57 7.13 -0.23
CA LEU A 39 15.22 7.49 0.21
C LEU A 39 14.15 7.35 -0.89
N ASP A 40 14.54 7.33 -2.17
CA ASP A 40 13.59 7.18 -3.29
C ASP A 40 13.55 5.75 -3.85
N GLY A 41 14.41 4.88 -3.32
CA GLY A 41 14.50 3.47 -3.72
C GLY A 41 15.56 3.23 -4.78
N LYS A 42 15.67 1.95 -5.17
CA LYS A 42 16.63 1.51 -6.17
C LYS A 42 16.03 0.53 -7.15
N THR A 43 16.57 0.53 -8.36
CA THR A 43 16.36 -0.56 -9.31
C THR A 43 16.95 -1.83 -8.73
N ILE A 44 16.13 -2.87 -8.57
CA ILE A 44 16.57 -4.21 -8.20
C ILE A 44 16.34 -5.12 -9.41
N PRO A 45 17.31 -5.96 -9.79
CA PRO A 45 17.10 -6.94 -10.87
C PRO A 45 15.83 -7.75 -10.66
N HIS A 46 15.07 -7.97 -11.74
CA HIS A 46 13.82 -8.74 -11.74
C HIS A 46 12.66 -8.14 -10.95
N TRP A 47 12.69 -6.83 -10.66
CA TRP A 47 11.52 -6.11 -10.12
C TRP A 47 11.11 -4.99 -11.08
N TYR A 48 9.82 -4.92 -11.40
CA TYR A 48 9.22 -3.79 -12.09
C TYR A 48 9.27 -2.53 -11.22
N ARG A 49 8.84 -2.67 -9.95
CA ARG A 49 8.85 -1.59 -8.96
C ARG A 49 10.27 -1.25 -8.50
N MET A 50 10.55 0.03 -8.29
CA MET A 50 11.71 0.41 -7.47
C MET A 50 11.46 -0.04 -6.03
N ILE A 51 12.44 -0.71 -5.45
CA ILE A 51 12.30 -1.31 -4.13
C ILE A 51 13.04 -0.44 -3.13
N ASN A 52 12.33 -0.05 -2.06
CA ASN A 52 12.85 0.85 -1.04
C ASN A 52 12.73 0.27 0.36
N ARG A 53 13.39 -0.88 0.58
CA ARG A 53 13.37 -1.58 1.88
C ARG A 53 13.82 -0.68 3.02
N LEU A 54 14.82 0.17 2.80
CA LEU A 54 15.34 1.06 3.84
C LEU A 54 14.28 2.08 4.30
N MET A 55 13.57 2.72 3.37
CA MET A 55 12.47 3.62 3.70
C MET A 55 11.33 2.89 4.41
N TRP A 56 10.96 1.68 3.96
CA TRP A 56 9.90 0.90 4.62
C TRP A 56 10.28 0.50 6.05
N ILE A 57 11.55 0.12 6.28
CA ILE A 57 12.08 -0.14 7.63
C ILE A 57 12.06 1.14 8.47
N TRP A 58 12.49 2.27 7.90
CA TRP A 58 12.47 3.55 8.60
C TRP A 58 11.04 4.00 8.97
N ARG A 59 10.04 3.64 8.17
CA ARG A 59 8.61 3.84 8.45
C ARG A 59 8.02 2.81 9.43
N GLY A 60 8.82 1.91 9.97
CA GLY A 60 8.44 1.02 11.07
C GLY A 60 8.11 -0.43 10.67
N ILE A 61 8.31 -0.83 9.41
CA ILE A 61 8.07 -2.22 8.99
C ILE A 61 9.27 -3.10 9.36
N ASP A 62 9.02 -4.27 9.97
CA ASP A 62 10.08 -5.22 10.30
C ASP A 62 10.72 -5.77 9.00
N PRO A 63 12.06 -5.80 8.88
CA PRO A 63 12.72 -6.32 7.68
C PRO A 63 12.35 -7.77 7.36
N ARG A 64 12.05 -8.61 8.36
CA ARG A 64 11.63 -10.00 8.14
C ARG A 64 10.26 -10.05 7.48
N GLU A 65 9.35 -9.18 7.90
CA GLU A 65 8.03 -9.08 7.28
C GLU A 65 8.10 -8.64 5.82
N ILE A 66 8.97 -7.67 5.51
CA ILE A 66 9.22 -7.26 4.12
C ILE A 66 9.71 -8.46 3.30
N LEU A 67 10.67 -9.21 3.82
CA LEU A 67 11.25 -10.37 3.13
C LEU A 67 10.23 -11.50 2.99
N ASP A 68 9.38 -11.74 3.99
CA ASP A 68 8.33 -12.76 3.94
C ASP A 68 7.30 -12.46 2.85
N VAL A 69 6.85 -11.20 2.73
CA VAL A 69 5.94 -10.77 1.66
C VAL A 69 6.62 -10.90 0.30
N GLN A 70 7.85 -10.41 0.17
CA GLN A 70 8.60 -10.49 -1.10
C GLN A 70 8.89 -11.94 -1.51
N ALA A 71 9.15 -12.84 -0.55
CA ALA A 71 9.35 -14.25 -0.83
C ALA A 71 8.08 -14.89 -1.43
N ARG A 72 6.88 -14.57 -0.91
CA ARG A 72 5.62 -15.07 -1.51
C ARG A 72 5.41 -14.59 -2.95
N ILE A 73 5.81 -13.36 -3.26
CA ILE A 73 5.77 -12.79 -4.62
C ILE A 73 6.75 -13.55 -5.54
N VAL A 74 8.01 -13.69 -5.10
CA VAL A 74 9.08 -14.34 -5.88
C VAL A 74 8.77 -15.82 -6.14
N MET A 75 8.29 -16.54 -5.12
CA MET A 75 8.04 -17.98 -5.18
C MET A 75 6.73 -18.36 -5.88
N SER A 76 5.96 -17.39 -6.38
CA SER A 76 4.71 -17.70 -7.08
C SER A 76 4.96 -18.30 -8.46
N ASP A 77 4.28 -19.41 -8.74
CA ASP A 77 4.25 -20.04 -10.07
C ASP A 77 3.09 -19.50 -10.95
N ALA A 78 2.38 -18.48 -10.49
CA ALA A 78 1.30 -17.87 -11.25
C ALA A 78 1.83 -17.10 -12.47
N GLU A 79 0.99 -17.03 -13.50
CA GLU A 79 1.27 -16.28 -14.74
C GLU A 79 1.61 -14.81 -14.45
N ARG A 80 2.66 -14.32 -15.10
CA ARG A 80 3.16 -12.95 -15.00
C ARG A 80 2.94 -12.22 -16.32
N THR A 81 2.80 -10.90 -16.26
CA THR A 81 2.84 -10.05 -17.46
C THR A 81 4.21 -10.16 -18.14
N ASP A 82 5.26 -10.19 -17.32
CA ASP A 82 6.65 -10.34 -17.74
C ASP A 82 7.32 -11.40 -16.84
N ASP A 83 7.70 -12.53 -17.42
CA ASP A 83 8.29 -13.66 -16.71
C ASP A 83 9.64 -13.31 -16.04
N ASP A 84 10.33 -12.27 -16.51
CA ASP A 84 11.58 -11.80 -15.92
C ASP A 84 11.36 -10.88 -14.70
N LEU A 85 10.12 -10.45 -14.42
CA LEU A 85 9.78 -9.50 -13.35
C LEU A 85 8.87 -10.14 -12.29
N TYR A 86 9.42 -10.40 -11.11
CA TYR A 86 8.76 -11.14 -10.04
C TYR A 86 7.41 -10.56 -9.61
N ASP A 87 7.29 -9.24 -9.53
CA ASP A 87 6.12 -8.51 -9.00
C ASP A 87 5.02 -8.20 -10.03
N THR A 88 5.02 -8.91 -11.16
CA THR A 88 4.06 -8.72 -12.26
C THR A 88 3.05 -9.87 -12.40
N VAL A 89 2.81 -10.64 -11.33
CA VAL A 89 1.79 -11.71 -11.31
C VAL A 89 0.40 -11.13 -11.63
N ILE A 90 -0.30 -11.78 -12.57
CA ILE A 90 -1.55 -11.28 -13.14
C ILE A 90 -2.77 -11.56 -12.24
N GLY A 91 -3.51 -10.49 -11.95
CA GLY A 91 -4.77 -10.53 -11.22
C GLY A 91 -4.61 -10.65 -9.71
N TYR A 92 -5.69 -10.38 -8.98
CA TYR A 92 -5.68 -10.33 -7.51
C TYR A 92 -5.68 -11.73 -6.89
N ARG A 93 -4.49 -12.33 -6.73
CA ARG A 93 -4.28 -13.69 -6.22
C ARG A 93 -2.90 -13.83 -5.56
N GLY A 94 -2.63 -14.99 -4.96
CA GLY A 94 -1.31 -15.33 -4.40
C GLY A 94 -0.17 -15.06 -5.39
N GLY A 95 0.85 -14.35 -4.91
CA GLY A 95 1.99 -13.85 -5.69
C GLY A 95 1.85 -12.45 -6.28
N ASN A 96 0.63 -11.93 -6.42
CA ASN A 96 0.44 -10.55 -6.90
C ASN A 96 0.89 -9.54 -5.83
N TRP A 97 1.61 -8.49 -6.25
CA TRP A 97 2.14 -7.45 -5.36
C TRP A 97 1.08 -6.90 -4.41
N ILE A 98 -0.03 -6.40 -4.97
CA ILE A 98 -1.08 -5.72 -4.21
C ILE A 98 -1.74 -6.73 -3.27
N TYR A 99 -2.03 -7.94 -3.76
CA TYR A 99 -2.61 -9.02 -2.97
C TYR A 99 -1.75 -9.40 -1.75
N GLU A 100 -0.45 -9.60 -1.95
CA GLU A 100 0.44 -10.09 -0.89
C GLU A 100 0.67 -9.05 0.22
N TRP A 101 0.85 -7.77 -0.17
CA TRP A 101 0.97 -6.67 0.78
C TRP A 101 -0.36 -6.36 1.48
N ALA A 102 -1.48 -6.34 0.75
CA ALA A 102 -2.80 -6.11 1.35
C ALA A 102 -3.19 -7.24 2.30
N THR A 103 -2.88 -8.49 1.97
CA THR A 103 -3.11 -9.64 2.86
C THR A 103 -2.27 -9.52 4.12
N GLN A 104 -1.01 -9.09 4.02
CA GLN A 104 -0.17 -8.80 5.18
C GLN A 104 -0.77 -7.68 6.05
N ALA A 105 -1.25 -6.60 5.43
CA ALA A 105 -1.93 -5.50 6.12
C ALA A 105 -3.19 -5.96 6.85
N MET A 106 -3.98 -6.86 6.24
CA MET A 106 -5.19 -7.43 6.85
C MET A 106 -4.89 -8.20 8.14
N VAL A 107 -3.75 -8.89 8.23
CA VAL A 107 -3.33 -9.56 9.48
C VAL A 107 -3.17 -8.54 10.61
N TRP A 108 -2.57 -7.38 10.34
CA TRP A 108 -2.41 -6.33 11.33
C TRP A 108 -3.70 -5.60 11.65
N GLN A 109 -4.55 -5.39 10.66
CA GLN A 109 -5.90 -4.87 10.89
C GLN A 109 -6.71 -5.80 11.80
N GLN A 110 -6.63 -7.12 11.61
CA GLN A 110 -7.30 -8.08 12.50
C GLN A 110 -6.75 -8.03 13.92
N LYS A 111 -5.42 -7.96 14.08
CA LYS A 111 -4.79 -7.74 15.39
C LYS A 111 -5.26 -6.43 16.03
N ALA A 112 -5.38 -5.35 15.26
CA ALA A 112 -5.82 -4.06 15.74
C ALA A 112 -7.27 -4.09 16.23
N CYS A 113 -8.15 -4.81 15.54
CA CYS A 113 -9.55 -5.00 15.92
C CYS A 113 -9.73 -5.87 17.17
N ALA A 114 -8.83 -6.84 17.38
CA ALA A 114 -8.88 -7.75 18.53
C ALA A 114 -8.13 -7.23 19.76
N GLU A 115 -7.37 -6.15 19.63
CA GLU A 115 -6.56 -5.58 20.69
C GLU A 115 -7.40 -4.69 21.63
N GLU A 116 -7.29 -4.94 22.94
CA GLU A 116 -8.02 -4.19 23.97
C GLU A 116 -7.28 -2.91 24.40
N ASP A 117 -5.94 -2.90 24.36
CA ASP A 117 -5.16 -1.69 24.63
C ASP A 117 -5.32 -0.70 23.46
N PRO A 118 -5.95 0.48 23.67
CA PRO A 118 -6.18 1.42 22.59
C PRO A 118 -4.88 1.88 21.91
N GLN A 119 -3.81 2.09 22.67
CA GLN A 119 -2.55 2.59 22.11
C GLN A 119 -1.85 1.53 21.27
N LEU A 120 -1.87 0.27 21.74
CA LEU A 120 -1.33 -0.85 20.98
C LEU A 120 -2.18 -1.14 19.73
N SER A 121 -3.50 -1.08 19.84
CA SER A 121 -4.43 -1.14 18.70
C SER A 121 -4.13 -0.04 17.68
N GLY A 122 -3.91 1.19 18.13
CA GLY A 122 -3.51 2.32 17.27
C GLY A 122 -2.19 2.07 16.53
N ARG A 123 -1.19 1.46 17.19
CA ARG A 123 0.07 1.06 16.54
C ARG A 123 -0.15 -0.03 15.49
N HIS A 124 -0.98 -1.03 15.77
CA HIS A 124 -1.33 -2.07 14.79
C HIS A 124 -2.06 -1.49 13.57
N TRP A 125 -2.98 -0.54 13.79
CA TRP A 125 -3.65 0.19 12.71
C TRP A 125 -2.67 1.00 11.86
N LEU A 126 -1.72 1.71 12.47
CA LEU A 126 -0.70 2.47 11.74
C LEU A 126 0.21 1.56 10.92
N HIS A 127 0.53 0.39 11.45
CA HIS A 127 1.29 -0.64 10.73
C HIS A 127 0.52 -1.17 9.53
N ALA A 128 -0.76 -1.51 9.70
CA ALA A 128 -1.65 -1.91 8.62
C ALA A 128 -1.75 -0.81 7.54
N ALA A 129 -1.89 0.45 7.93
CA ALA A 129 -1.95 1.59 7.01
C ALA A 129 -0.69 1.68 6.14
N THR A 130 0.49 1.48 6.75
CA THR A 130 1.78 1.50 6.04
C THR A 130 1.89 0.36 5.04
N LEU A 131 1.46 -0.86 5.41
CA LEU A 131 1.46 -2.01 4.50
C LEU A 131 0.47 -1.85 3.34
N TYR A 132 -0.73 -1.31 3.58
CA TYR A 132 -1.66 -0.96 2.51
C TYR A 132 -1.11 0.12 1.57
N ASN A 133 -0.36 1.09 2.09
CA ASN A 133 0.31 2.09 1.26
C ASN A 133 1.37 1.44 0.36
N ILE A 134 2.15 0.49 0.87
CA ILE A 134 3.10 -0.29 0.06
C ILE A 134 2.36 -1.14 -0.99
N ALA A 135 1.21 -1.73 -0.63
CA ALA A 135 0.38 -2.46 -1.59
C ALA A 135 -0.03 -1.58 -2.77
N ALA A 136 -0.40 -0.31 -2.52
CA ALA A 136 -0.79 0.64 -3.56
C ALA A 136 0.40 1.20 -4.38
N TYR A 137 1.65 1.01 -3.95
CA TYR A 137 2.83 1.54 -4.65
C TYR A 137 2.95 0.95 -6.07
N PRO A 138 3.23 1.77 -7.11
CA PRO A 138 3.64 3.17 -7.09
C PRO A 138 2.50 4.18 -7.32
N HIS A 139 1.27 3.83 -6.97
CA HIS A 139 0.07 4.70 -7.03
C HIS A 139 -0.25 5.17 -8.46
N LEU A 140 -0.19 4.25 -9.42
CA LEU A 140 -0.54 4.56 -10.80
C LEU A 140 -2.04 4.84 -10.92
N LYS A 141 -2.37 5.99 -11.50
CA LYS A 141 -3.76 6.34 -11.81
C LYS A 141 -4.37 5.31 -12.77
N GLY A 142 -5.56 4.81 -12.45
CA GLY A 142 -6.23 3.77 -13.24
C GLY A 142 -5.82 2.34 -12.86
N ASP A 143 -5.02 2.15 -11.82
CA ASP A 143 -4.86 0.87 -11.15
C ASP A 143 -5.96 0.72 -10.07
N ASP A 144 -7.09 0.11 -10.45
CA ASP A 144 -8.24 -0.05 -9.53
C ASP A 144 -7.87 -0.76 -8.21
N LEU A 145 -6.92 -1.69 -8.25
CA LEU A 145 -6.48 -2.44 -7.07
C LEU A 145 -5.61 -1.56 -6.17
N ALA A 146 -4.73 -0.74 -6.76
CA ALA A 146 -3.94 0.22 -5.99
C ALA A 146 -4.81 1.32 -5.38
N GLU A 147 -5.84 1.79 -6.09
CA GLU A 147 -6.81 2.77 -5.59
C GLU A 147 -7.58 2.20 -4.38
N GLN A 148 -8.00 0.93 -4.44
CA GLN A 148 -8.62 0.24 -3.30
C GLN A 148 -7.66 0.10 -2.12
N ALA A 149 -6.41 -0.30 -2.37
CA ALA A 149 -5.39 -0.41 -1.33
C ALA A 149 -5.09 0.96 -0.68
N GLN A 150 -5.08 2.04 -1.47
CA GLN A 150 -4.90 3.39 -0.94
C GLN A 150 -6.08 3.83 -0.07
N ALA A 151 -7.32 3.49 -0.46
CA ALA A 151 -8.49 3.76 0.37
C ALA A 151 -8.44 3.00 1.72
N LEU A 152 -7.98 1.74 1.71
CA LEU A 152 -7.75 0.96 2.92
C LEU A 152 -6.63 1.56 3.79
N SER A 153 -5.55 2.05 3.18
CA SER A 153 -4.46 2.74 3.87
C SER A 153 -4.96 3.98 4.61
N ASN A 154 -5.73 4.84 3.92
CA ASN A 154 -6.29 6.06 4.52
C ASN A 154 -7.22 5.73 5.70
N ARG A 155 -8.11 4.75 5.54
CA ARG A 155 -9.01 4.31 6.61
C ARG A 155 -8.25 3.75 7.81
N ALA A 156 -7.25 2.90 7.58
CA ALA A 156 -6.42 2.37 8.66
C ALA A 156 -5.64 3.48 9.38
N TYR A 157 -5.21 4.51 8.67
CA TYR A 157 -4.55 5.67 9.25
C TYR A 157 -5.49 6.50 10.13
N GLU A 158 -6.74 6.71 9.69
CA GLU A 158 -7.77 7.36 10.51
C GLU A 158 -8.06 6.60 11.81
N GLU A 159 -8.17 5.26 11.74
CA GLU A 159 -8.34 4.41 12.93
C GLU A 159 -7.14 4.51 13.87
N ALA A 160 -5.91 4.57 13.34
CA ALA A 160 -4.71 4.77 14.13
C ALA A 160 -4.73 6.14 14.84
N ALA A 161 -5.06 7.19 14.11
CA ALA A 161 -5.06 8.57 14.60
C ALA A 161 -6.07 8.80 15.74
N GLN A 162 -7.19 8.08 15.76
CA GLN A 162 -8.16 8.13 16.86
C GLN A 162 -7.64 7.53 18.17
N ARG A 163 -6.63 6.66 18.09
CA ARG A 163 -6.15 5.83 19.20
C ARG A 163 -4.77 6.25 19.72
N LEU A 164 -3.95 6.85 18.86
CA LEU A 164 -2.60 7.28 19.19
C LEU A 164 -2.59 8.66 19.89
N PRO A 165 -1.54 8.97 20.68
CA PRO A 165 -1.43 10.27 21.36
C PRO A 165 -1.39 11.45 20.39
N GLY A 166 -2.07 12.53 20.78
CA GLY A 166 -2.20 13.74 19.97
C GLY A 166 -3.62 13.87 19.43
N THR A 167 -3.82 14.82 18.52
CA THR A 167 -5.05 14.94 17.76
C THR A 167 -4.71 15.12 16.29
N MET A 168 -5.57 14.58 15.42
CA MET A 168 -5.46 14.75 13.98
C MET A 168 -6.73 15.41 13.48
N ARG A 169 -6.58 16.46 12.67
CA ARG A 169 -7.69 17.17 12.03
C ARG A 169 -7.48 17.19 10.53
N GLN A 170 -8.44 16.65 9.80
CA GLN A 170 -8.51 16.86 8.35
C GLN A 170 -8.90 18.31 8.06
N MET A 171 -8.17 18.94 7.17
CA MET A 171 -8.37 20.32 6.73
C MET A 171 -8.45 20.36 5.21
N GLU A 172 -9.33 21.20 4.69
CA GLU A 172 -9.43 21.48 3.26
C GLU A 172 -8.92 22.89 2.98
N PHE A 173 -8.06 23.02 1.99
CA PHE A 173 -7.46 24.27 1.56
C PHE A 173 -7.88 24.56 0.12
N THR A 174 -8.60 25.67 -0.08
CA THR A 174 -8.96 26.12 -1.42
C THR A 174 -7.74 26.70 -2.13
N VAL A 175 -7.44 26.18 -3.32
CA VAL A 175 -6.35 26.71 -4.17
C VAL A 175 -6.96 27.47 -5.35
N PRO A 176 -6.63 28.75 -5.53
CA PRO A 176 -7.11 29.52 -6.69
C PRO A 176 -6.77 28.82 -8.02
N GLY A 177 -7.79 28.54 -8.83
CA GLY A 177 -7.64 27.87 -10.13
C GLY A 177 -7.34 26.37 -10.08
N GLY A 178 -7.40 25.75 -8.90
CA GLY A 178 -7.15 24.32 -8.70
C GLY A 178 -8.27 23.61 -7.96
N ALA A 179 -8.17 22.28 -7.88
CA ALA A 179 -8.99 21.48 -6.98
C ALA A 179 -8.60 21.77 -5.51
N PRO A 180 -9.53 21.65 -4.55
CA PRO A 180 -9.19 21.77 -3.14
C PRO A 180 -8.14 20.74 -2.73
N ILE A 181 -7.25 21.13 -1.83
CA ILE A 181 -6.23 20.24 -1.25
C ILE A 181 -6.71 19.80 0.12
N THR A 182 -6.71 18.49 0.37
CA THR A 182 -6.91 17.93 1.71
C THR A 182 -5.56 17.73 2.39
N GLY A 183 -5.44 18.19 3.63
CA GLY A 183 -4.28 17.94 4.49
C GLY A 183 -4.69 17.44 5.88
N PHE A 184 -3.78 16.77 6.56
CA PHE A 184 -4.00 16.26 7.91
C PHE A 184 -3.08 16.99 8.90
N LEU A 185 -3.69 17.83 9.75
CA LEU A 185 -2.98 18.56 10.80
C LEU A 185 -2.84 17.66 12.03
N HIS A 186 -1.61 17.28 12.35
CA HIS A 186 -1.26 16.55 13.56
C HIS A 186 -0.85 17.54 14.65
N MET A 187 -1.46 17.42 15.83
CA MET A 187 -1.20 18.31 16.96
C MET A 187 -0.84 17.51 18.21
N PRO A 188 0.17 17.95 18.98
CA PRO A 188 0.45 17.39 20.30
C PRO A 188 -0.67 17.74 21.28
N LYS A 189 -0.60 17.18 22.51
CA LYS A 189 -1.51 17.56 23.59
C LYS A 189 -1.26 19.00 24.03
N GLY A 190 -2.33 19.74 24.35
CA GLY A 190 -2.30 21.12 24.86
C GLY A 190 -3.10 22.10 23.99
N ASP A 191 -3.20 23.34 24.43
CA ASP A 191 -4.09 24.35 23.82
C ASP A 191 -3.41 25.21 22.73
N GLY A 192 -2.12 24.96 22.46
CA GLY A 192 -1.35 25.71 21.47
C GLY A 192 -1.13 27.19 21.83
N PRO A 193 -0.71 28.03 20.86
CA PRO A 193 -0.38 27.68 19.47
C PRO A 193 0.87 26.79 19.39
N PHE A 194 0.98 26.00 18.31
CA PHE A 194 2.14 25.15 18.06
C PHE A 194 2.88 25.58 16.80
N PRO A 195 4.24 25.54 16.79
CA PRO A 195 4.98 25.63 15.55
C PRO A 195 4.56 24.50 14.61
N THR A 196 4.31 24.83 13.34
CA THR A 196 3.76 23.90 12.35
C THR A 196 4.75 23.71 11.21
N VAL A 197 4.97 22.46 10.81
CA VAL A 197 5.78 22.09 9.64
C VAL A 197 4.86 21.54 8.57
N LEU A 198 4.93 22.09 7.36
CA LEU A 198 4.24 21.55 6.19
C LEU A 198 5.09 20.41 5.61
N MET A 199 4.49 19.23 5.48
CA MET A 199 5.13 18.04 4.92
C MET A 199 4.36 17.57 3.68
N CYS A 200 5.10 17.18 2.63
CA CYS A 200 4.59 16.56 1.41
C CYS A 200 5.54 15.41 1.05
N GLY A 201 5.01 14.24 0.69
CA GLY A 201 5.79 13.03 0.41
C GLY A 201 5.00 11.94 -0.26
#